data_AF-A0A8B4S0N7-F1
#
_entry.id   AF-A0A8B4S0N7-F1
#
_cell.length_a   1.000
_cell.length_b   1.000
_cell.length_c   1.000
_cell.angle_alpha   90.00
_cell.angle_beta   90.00
_cell.angle_gamma   90.00
#
_symmetry.space_group_name_H-M   'P 1'
#
loop_
_entity.id
_entity.type
_entity.pdbx_description
1 polymer ?
#
loop_
_entity_poly.entity_id
_entity_poly.type
_entity_poly.pdbx_seq_one_letter_code
_entity_poly.pdbx_strand_id
1 'polypeptide(L)'
;MSGASVNVMSSGQVLPDGAAAVDPAGPVMGASAVSRFLSQQVLVDEIKVRARVRLSRARRDGAAGSTTLRDHLHQAAREVGFAGWEQARRVLGALAAPGDDMGSFWHVPRSGILLHIWFSEYAQARSVLAQQADGFLLPYRRQCFIVQAPFIEALGLKPADPAWAAIGRDLVAAYGTPAWRALAWQRLNAPAGAF
;
A
#
# COMPACT_ATOMS: atom_id res chain seq x y z
N MET A 1 -70.17 7.82 45.84
CA MET A 1 -70.96 7.77 44.59
C MET A 1 -70.35 6.71 43.69
N SER A 2 -71.23 5.92 43.08
CA SER A 2 -71.05 4.76 42.18
C SER A 2 -69.69 4.61 41.51
N GLY A 3 -69.08 3.42 41.43
CA GLY A 3 -69.72 2.11 41.25
C GLY A 3 -69.80 1.79 39.75
N ALA A 4 -69.03 0.79 39.32
CA ALA A 4 -69.19 -0.10 38.15
C ALA A 4 -67.79 -0.49 37.64
N SER A 5 -67.43 -1.72 37.30
CA SER A 5 -68.03 -3.05 37.40
C SER A 5 -66.85 -3.99 37.04
N VAL A 6 -66.49 -4.97 37.87
CA VAL A 6 -66.68 -6.43 37.63
C VAL A 6 -66.73 -6.85 36.14
N ASN A 7 -66.09 -7.92 35.64
CA ASN A 7 -65.30 -9.02 36.18
C ASN A 7 -64.92 -9.94 34.98
N VAL A 8 -64.13 -10.98 35.26
CA VAL A 8 -64.05 -12.29 34.57
C VAL A 8 -63.03 -12.50 33.43
N MET A 9 -61.96 -13.22 33.83
CA MET A 9 -61.38 -14.45 33.26
C MET A 9 -61.59 -14.76 31.76
N SER A 10 -60.52 -15.17 31.08
CA SER A 10 -60.36 -16.58 30.64
C SER A 10 -59.02 -16.82 29.93
N SER A 11 -58.49 -18.02 30.15
CA SER A 11 -57.25 -18.58 29.65
C SER A 11 -57.18 -18.69 28.12
N GLY A 12 -55.97 -18.61 27.58
CA GLY A 12 -55.68 -18.94 26.19
C GLY A 12 -54.19 -19.18 25.97
N GLN A 13 -53.79 -20.44 26.07
CA GLN A 13 -52.44 -20.95 25.81
C GLN A 13 -52.33 -21.35 24.33
N VAL A 14 -51.36 -20.81 23.58
CA VAL A 14 -50.86 -21.36 22.30
C VAL A 14 -49.37 -21.01 22.13
N LEU A 15 -48.51 -22.03 22.14
CA LEU A 15 -47.26 -22.16 21.37
C LEU A 15 -47.61 -23.13 20.20
N PRO A 16 -46.86 -23.24 19.07
CA PRO A 16 -45.40 -23.10 18.95
C PRO A 16 -44.86 -22.55 17.60
N ASP A 17 -43.53 -22.65 17.47
CA ASP A 17 -42.70 -22.84 16.26
C ASP A 17 -42.39 -21.68 15.29
N GLY A 18 -41.08 -21.40 15.19
CA GLY A 18 -40.43 -21.40 13.87
C GLY A 18 -39.54 -20.20 13.52
N ALA A 19 -38.35 -20.52 13.01
CA ALA A 19 -37.49 -19.72 12.12
C ALA A 19 -36.54 -18.66 12.74
N ALA A 20 -35.38 -19.18 13.13
CA ALA A 20 -34.05 -18.73 12.68
C ALA A 20 -33.91 -17.30 12.12
N ALA A 21 -33.44 -16.38 12.96
CA ALA A 21 -32.73 -15.19 12.50
C ALA A 21 -31.24 -15.52 12.44
N VAL A 22 -30.78 -15.93 11.25
CA VAL A 22 -29.36 -15.95 10.90
C VAL A 22 -28.97 -14.52 10.58
N ASP A 23 -28.13 -13.91 11.42
CA ASP A 23 -27.35 -12.72 11.07
C ASP A 23 -26.40 -13.04 9.92
N PRO A 24 -26.42 -12.32 8.77
CA PRO A 24 -25.35 -12.38 7.80
C PRO A 24 -24.51 -11.11 7.88
N ALA A 25 -23.87 -10.87 9.03
CA ALA A 25 -22.74 -9.96 9.10
C ALA A 25 -21.44 -10.79 9.06
N GLY A 26 -21.18 -11.37 7.89
CA GLY A 26 -19.89 -12.01 7.61
C GLY A 26 -18.74 -11.00 7.78
N PRO A 27 -17.57 -11.41 8.28
CA PRO A 27 -16.47 -10.49 8.51
C PRO A 27 -16.03 -9.91 7.17
N VAL A 28 -16.09 -8.58 7.05
CA VAL A 28 -15.39 -7.86 5.99
C VAL A 28 -13.91 -8.14 6.22
N MET A 29 -13.35 -9.07 5.46
CA MET A 29 -11.93 -9.37 5.42
C MET A 29 -11.21 -8.09 4.98
N GLY A 30 -10.80 -7.30 5.96
CA GLY A 30 -10.04 -6.08 5.74
C GLY A 30 -8.73 -6.41 5.02
N ALA A 31 -8.25 -5.46 4.22
CA ALA A 31 -6.96 -5.47 3.52
C ALA A 31 -5.75 -5.85 4.41
N SER A 32 -5.93 -5.88 5.74
CA SER A 32 -4.99 -6.34 6.77
C SER A 32 -4.55 -7.80 6.61
N ALA A 33 -5.39 -8.69 6.07
CA ALA A 33 -5.04 -10.12 5.94
C ALA A 33 -4.01 -10.41 4.83
N VAL A 34 -4.00 -9.62 3.74
CA VAL A 34 -3.04 -9.77 2.63
C VAL A 34 -1.61 -9.43 3.07
N SER A 35 -1.48 -8.64 4.14
CA SER A 35 -0.20 -8.11 4.63
C SER A 35 0.71 -9.18 5.27
N ARG A 36 0.16 -10.27 5.82
CA ARG A 36 0.93 -11.18 6.69
C ARG A 36 1.94 -12.10 5.98
N PHE A 37 1.85 -12.33 4.67
CA PHE A 37 2.68 -13.33 4.00
C PHE A 37 3.16 -12.94 2.61
N LEU A 38 3.33 -11.65 2.34
CA LEU A 38 4.00 -11.22 1.12
C LEU A 38 5.45 -11.73 1.12
N SER A 39 5.72 -12.69 0.24
CA SER A 39 7.07 -13.21 0.01
C SER A 39 7.98 -12.06 -0.43
N GLN A 40 9.28 -12.15 -0.14
CA GLN A 40 10.25 -11.14 -0.59
C GLN A 40 10.27 -10.99 -2.12
N GLN A 41 9.84 -12.01 -2.86
CA GLN A 41 9.84 -12.01 -4.32
C GLN A 41 8.57 -11.41 -4.93
N VAL A 42 7.48 -11.26 -4.17
CA VAL A 42 6.18 -10.85 -4.74
C VAL A 42 6.24 -9.50 -5.46
N LEU A 43 7.01 -8.54 -4.92
CA LEU A 43 7.20 -7.21 -5.50
C LEU A 43 7.98 -7.28 -6.82
N VAL A 44 9.01 -8.14 -6.86
CA VAL A 44 9.84 -8.37 -8.04
C VAL A 44 9.05 -9.11 -9.12
N ASP A 45 8.26 -10.10 -8.73
CA ASP A 45 7.44 -10.89 -9.63
C ASP A 45 6.31 -10.06 -10.26
N GLU A 46 5.76 -9.09 -9.54
CA GLU A 46 4.79 -8.14 -10.09
C GLU A 46 5.35 -7.36 -11.29
N ILE A 47 6.59 -6.87 -11.20
CA ILE A 47 7.25 -6.21 -12.34
C ILE A 47 7.43 -7.20 -13.52
N LYS A 48 7.79 -8.46 -13.24
CA LYS A 48 7.88 -9.50 -14.29
C LYS A 48 6.52 -9.80 -14.92
N VAL A 49 5.44 -9.79 -14.13
CA VAL A 49 4.07 -10.00 -14.62
C VAL A 49 3.69 -8.85 -15.56
N ARG A 50 3.87 -7.60 -15.15
CA ARG A 50 3.63 -6.41 -16.00
C ARG A 50 4.39 -6.48 -17.32
N ALA A 51 5.66 -6.82 -17.28
CA ALA A 51 6.50 -6.97 -18.47
C ALA A 51 5.97 -8.06 -19.42
N ARG A 52 5.61 -9.24 -18.88
CA ARG A 52 5.05 -10.35 -19.67
C ARG A 52 3.70 -10.01 -20.28
N VAL A 53 2.79 -9.41 -19.51
CA VAL A 53 1.47 -8.99 -19.99
C VAL A 53 1.62 -8.01 -21.16
N ARG A 54 2.52 -7.04 -21.05
CA ARG A 54 2.78 -6.07 -22.12
C ARG A 54 3.40 -6.69 -23.35
N LEU A 55 4.39 -7.56 -23.19
CA LEU A 55 4.98 -8.28 -24.33
C LEU A 55 3.92 -9.13 -25.04
N SER A 56 3.08 -9.84 -24.28
CA SER A 56 1.97 -10.62 -24.85
C SER A 56 0.97 -9.73 -25.59
N ARG A 57 0.65 -8.55 -25.05
CA ARG A 57 -0.21 -7.57 -25.73
C ARG A 57 0.43 -7.05 -27.02
N ALA A 58 1.69 -6.60 -26.97
CA ALA A 58 2.41 -6.10 -28.14
C ALA A 58 2.50 -7.13 -29.27
N ARG A 59 2.65 -8.42 -28.92
CA ARG A 59 2.64 -9.53 -29.88
C ARG A 59 1.28 -9.72 -30.54
N ARG A 60 0.19 -9.62 -29.78
CA ARG A 60 -1.17 -9.70 -30.33
C ARG A 60 -1.52 -8.51 -31.22
N ASP A 61 -1.06 -7.33 -30.84
CA ASP A 61 -1.37 -6.08 -31.53
C ASP A 61 -0.45 -5.85 -32.76
N GLY A 62 0.43 -6.81 -33.10
CA GLY A 62 1.42 -6.70 -34.19
C GLY A 62 2.53 -5.66 -33.95
N ALA A 63 2.48 -4.96 -32.82
CA ALA A 63 3.40 -3.88 -32.45
C ALA A 63 4.70 -4.36 -31.79
N ALA A 64 4.87 -5.67 -31.57
CA ALA A 64 6.05 -6.20 -30.89
C ALA A 64 7.37 -5.91 -31.63
N GLY A 65 7.36 -5.80 -32.96
CA GLY A 65 8.58 -5.53 -33.74
C GLY A 65 9.76 -6.39 -33.27
N SER A 66 10.89 -5.74 -32.96
CA SER A 66 12.10 -6.34 -32.39
C SER A 66 12.20 -6.26 -30.85
N THR A 67 11.13 -5.84 -30.16
CA THR A 67 11.17 -5.63 -28.71
C THR A 67 11.21 -6.95 -27.94
N THR A 68 12.08 -7.01 -26.95
CA THR A 68 12.35 -8.21 -26.16
C THR A 68 11.65 -8.17 -24.80
N LEU A 69 11.64 -9.31 -24.09
CA LEU A 69 11.21 -9.33 -22.68
C LEU A 69 12.08 -8.41 -21.81
N ARG A 70 13.38 -8.30 -22.11
CA ARG A 70 14.30 -7.41 -21.40
C ARG A 70 13.86 -5.95 -21.53
N ASP A 71 13.47 -5.52 -22.73
CA ASP A 71 13.01 -4.14 -22.96
C ASP A 71 11.74 -3.84 -22.14
N HIS A 72 10.80 -4.78 -22.11
CA HIS A 72 9.58 -4.66 -21.31
C HIS A 72 9.83 -4.68 -19.80
N LEU A 73 10.85 -5.39 -19.32
CA LEU A 73 11.29 -5.32 -17.91
C LEU A 73 11.88 -3.96 -17.57
N HIS A 74 12.74 -3.40 -18.43
CA HIS A 74 13.26 -2.04 -18.24
C HIS A 74 12.13 -1.01 -18.25
N GLN A 75 11.19 -1.13 -19.18
CA GLN A 75 10.04 -0.24 -19.27
C GLN A 75 9.15 -0.33 -18.01
N ALA A 76 8.79 -1.54 -17.57
CA ALA A 76 7.99 -1.73 -16.36
C ALA A 76 8.68 -1.18 -15.10
N ALA A 77 10.00 -1.31 -15.00
CA ALA A 77 10.78 -0.74 -13.90
C ALA A 77 10.79 0.79 -13.91
N ARG A 78 10.88 1.41 -15.10
CA ARG A 78 10.90 2.88 -15.25
C ARG A 78 9.59 3.54 -14.89
N GLU A 79 8.48 2.92 -15.26
CA GLU A 79 7.14 3.43 -14.94
C GLU A 79 6.87 3.54 -13.45
N VAL A 80 7.48 2.68 -12.64
CA VAL A 80 7.33 2.73 -11.18
C VAL A 80 8.43 3.55 -10.52
N GLY A 81 9.37 4.14 -11.27
CA GLY A 81 10.38 5.06 -10.74
C GLY A 81 11.79 4.48 -10.55
N PHE A 82 12.15 3.40 -11.23
CA PHE A 82 13.54 2.90 -11.26
C PHE A 82 14.24 3.19 -12.59
N ALA A 83 15.56 3.33 -12.60
CA ALA A 83 16.36 3.50 -13.82
C ALA A 83 16.24 2.31 -14.79
N GLY A 84 16.02 1.11 -14.25
CA GLY A 84 15.84 -0.12 -15.02
C GLY A 84 15.64 -1.35 -14.14
N TRP A 85 15.55 -2.51 -14.80
CA TRP A 85 15.23 -3.78 -14.17
C TRP A 85 16.15 -4.16 -13.00
N GLU A 86 17.47 -4.01 -13.15
CA GLU A 86 18.41 -4.41 -12.09
C GLU A 86 18.26 -3.57 -10.82
N GLN A 87 17.96 -2.27 -10.94
CA GLN A 87 17.69 -1.44 -9.76
C GLN A 87 16.36 -1.86 -9.11
N ALA A 88 15.30 -2.03 -9.90
CA ALA A 88 14.01 -2.47 -9.38
C ALA A 88 14.12 -3.82 -8.64
N ARG A 89 14.82 -4.79 -9.24
CA ARG A 89 15.04 -6.12 -8.65
C ARG A 89 15.80 -6.04 -7.33
N ARG A 90 16.84 -5.20 -7.23
CA ARG A 90 17.59 -5.03 -5.98
C ARG A 90 16.75 -4.35 -4.92
N VAL A 91 16.12 -3.22 -5.25
CA VAL A 91 15.35 -2.43 -4.29
C VAL A 91 14.12 -3.19 -3.81
N LEU A 92 13.27 -3.68 -4.73
CA LEU A 92 12.05 -4.42 -4.39
C LEU A 92 12.33 -5.80 -3.78
N GLY A 93 13.48 -6.39 -4.11
CA GLY A 93 13.92 -7.67 -3.55
C GLY A 93 14.58 -7.57 -2.17
N ALA A 94 14.63 -6.40 -1.54
CA ALA A 94 15.32 -6.16 -0.27
C ALA A 94 16.84 -6.48 -0.30
N LEU A 95 17.50 -6.21 -1.44
CA LEU A 95 18.93 -6.49 -1.67
C LEU A 95 19.79 -5.22 -1.79
N ALA A 96 19.21 -4.03 -1.66
CA ALA A 96 19.98 -2.78 -1.69
C ALA A 96 20.73 -2.56 -0.37
N ALA A 97 21.95 -2.07 -0.45
CA ALA A 97 22.74 -1.67 0.71
C ALA A 97 22.40 -0.23 1.15
N PRO A 98 22.71 0.15 2.40
CA PRO A 98 22.65 1.55 2.82
C PRO A 98 23.48 2.44 1.89
N GLY A 99 22.89 3.53 1.38
CA GLY A 99 23.54 4.47 0.45
C GLY A 99 23.45 4.11 -1.04
N ASP A 100 22.88 2.95 -1.37
CA ASP A 100 22.51 2.61 -2.75
C ASP A 100 21.41 3.54 -3.27
N ASP A 101 21.31 3.64 -4.59
CA ASP A 101 20.25 4.39 -5.25
C ASP A 101 18.92 3.61 -5.15
N MET A 102 18.02 4.10 -4.29
CA MET A 102 16.68 3.56 -4.05
C MET A 102 15.66 3.91 -5.17
N GLY A 103 16.08 4.67 -6.18
CA GLY A 103 15.22 5.17 -7.25
C GLY A 103 14.27 6.26 -6.78
N SER A 104 13.35 6.65 -7.65
CA SER A 104 12.23 7.54 -7.33
C SER A 104 10.96 6.76 -7.03
N PHE A 105 11.05 5.46 -6.72
CA PHE A 105 9.88 4.63 -6.46
C PHE A 105 9.01 5.23 -5.38
N TRP A 106 9.58 5.86 -4.34
CA TRP A 106 8.81 6.47 -3.25
C TRP A 106 8.37 7.93 -3.46
N HIS A 107 8.60 8.49 -4.65
CA HIS A 107 8.35 9.89 -4.95
C HIS A 107 7.28 10.07 -6.03
N VAL A 108 6.55 11.18 -5.99
CA VAL A 108 5.56 11.58 -6.98
C VAL A 108 6.02 12.91 -7.59
N PRO A 109 6.24 12.98 -8.91
CA PRO A 109 6.54 14.24 -9.58
C PRO A 109 5.42 15.26 -9.37
N ARG A 110 5.75 16.56 -9.42
CA ARG A 110 4.76 17.66 -9.44
C ARG A 110 3.77 17.69 -8.27
N SER A 111 4.19 17.24 -7.08
CA SER A 111 3.44 17.40 -5.82
C SER A 111 3.33 18.86 -5.34
N GLY A 112 3.49 19.86 -6.23
CA GLY A 112 4.12 21.17 -6.05
C GLY A 112 3.71 22.09 -4.89
N ILE A 113 2.69 21.77 -4.11
CA ILE A 113 2.27 22.50 -2.89
C ILE A 113 2.72 21.78 -1.62
N LEU A 114 3.13 20.52 -1.71
CA LEU A 114 3.50 19.69 -0.57
C LEU A 114 4.92 20.02 -0.12
N LEU A 115 5.05 20.41 1.15
CA LEU A 115 6.34 20.69 1.77
C LEU A 115 7.14 19.39 1.90
N HIS A 116 8.33 19.39 1.32
CA HIS A 116 9.30 18.30 1.44
C HIS A 116 10.54 18.85 2.16
N ILE A 117 11.00 18.16 3.20
CA ILE A 117 12.28 18.49 3.85
C ILE A 117 13.30 17.44 3.40
N TRP A 118 14.33 17.88 2.69
CA TRP A 118 15.33 17.00 2.06
C TRP A 118 16.59 16.85 2.91
N PHE A 119 17.12 15.63 2.95
CA PHE A 119 18.33 15.28 3.68
C PHE A 119 19.22 14.36 2.85
N SER A 120 20.51 14.68 2.79
CA SER A 120 21.52 13.75 2.25
C SER A 120 21.87 12.65 3.24
N GLU A 121 21.76 12.93 4.54
CA GLU A 121 22.15 12.01 5.62
C GLU A 121 20.94 11.49 6.39
N TYR A 122 20.82 10.16 6.49
CA TYR A 122 19.73 9.50 7.21
C TYR A 122 19.67 9.90 8.69
N ALA A 123 20.83 10.04 9.35
CA ALA A 123 20.88 10.39 10.77
C ALA A 123 20.20 11.74 11.06
N GLN A 124 20.42 12.74 10.20
CA GLN A 124 19.80 14.06 10.31
C GLN A 124 18.28 13.98 10.10
N ALA A 125 17.85 13.26 9.06
CA ALA A 125 16.43 13.07 8.77
C ALA A 125 15.70 12.39 9.92
N ARG A 126 16.31 11.36 10.52
CA ARG A 126 15.76 10.66 11.69
C ARG A 126 15.61 11.59 12.89
N SER A 127 16.58 12.45 13.16
CA SER A 127 16.49 13.44 14.25
C SER A 127 15.35 14.44 14.03
N VAL A 128 15.13 14.89 12.79
CA VAL A 128 14.00 15.78 12.47
C VAL A 128 12.66 15.04 12.55
N LEU A 129 12.59 13.80 12.06
CA LEU A 129 11.40 12.96 12.16
C LEU A 129 10.96 12.78 13.62
N ALA A 130 11.91 12.58 14.54
CA ALA A 130 11.62 12.46 15.97
C ALA A 130 10.98 13.72 16.58
N GLN A 131 11.14 14.89 15.95
CA GLN A 131 10.54 16.16 16.37
C GLN A 131 9.22 16.45 15.66
N GLN A 132 8.88 15.72 14.58
CA GLN A 132 7.67 15.93 13.78
C GLN A 132 6.68 14.77 13.97
N ALA A 133 5.65 15.00 14.80
CA ALA A 133 4.67 13.98 15.16
C ALA A 133 3.83 13.47 13.97
N ASP A 134 3.76 14.23 12.88
CA ASP A 134 2.97 13.97 11.66
C ASP A 134 3.83 13.65 10.42
N GLY A 135 5.16 13.62 10.57
CA GLY A 135 6.10 13.37 9.48
C GLY A 135 6.19 11.91 9.06
N PHE A 136 6.49 11.69 7.77
CA PHE A 136 6.82 10.40 7.18
C PHE A 136 8.17 10.52 6.47
N LEU A 137 9.12 9.66 6.84
CA LEU A 137 10.46 9.64 6.24
C LEU A 137 10.52 8.60 5.12
N LEU A 138 10.81 9.06 3.91
CA LEU A 138 10.83 8.27 2.69
C LEU A 138 12.22 8.30 2.03
N PRO A 139 12.67 7.21 1.39
CA PRO A 139 13.89 7.21 0.59
C PRO A 139 13.64 7.83 -0.80
N TYR A 140 14.63 8.56 -1.32
CA TYR A 140 14.66 9.04 -2.69
C TYR A 140 16.08 8.98 -3.24
N ARG A 141 16.30 8.11 -4.22
CA ARG A 141 17.64 7.83 -4.75
C ARG A 141 18.61 7.55 -3.61
N ARG A 142 19.62 8.41 -3.42
CA ARG A 142 20.65 8.32 -2.37
C ARG A 142 20.40 9.30 -1.21
N GLN A 143 19.20 9.86 -1.15
CA GLN A 143 18.75 10.85 -0.18
C GLN A 143 17.50 10.32 0.54
N CYS A 144 17.05 11.07 1.51
CA CYS A 144 15.76 10.86 2.16
C CYS A 144 15.05 12.19 2.35
N PHE A 145 13.74 12.12 2.49
CA PHE A 145 12.92 13.31 2.64
C PHE A 145 11.74 13.04 3.56
N ILE A 146 11.35 14.08 4.30
CA ILE A 146 10.19 14.05 5.18
C ILE A 146 9.02 14.74 4.46
N VAL A 147 7.86 14.10 4.54
CA VAL A 147 6.59 14.59 3.99
C VAL A 147 5.46 14.44 5.02
N GLN A 148 4.33 15.06 4.73
CA GLN A 148 3.11 14.94 5.51
C GLN A 148 2.08 14.01 4.86
N ALA A 149 0.99 13.73 5.58
CA ALA A 149 -0.08 12.82 5.17
C ALA A 149 -0.62 13.04 3.74
N PRO A 150 -0.84 14.28 3.24
CA PRO A 150 -1.38 14.45 1.88
C PRO A 150 -0.43 13.95 0.79
N PHE A 151 0.88 13.93 1.03
CA PHE A 151 1.83 13.31 0.11
C PHE A 151 1.65 11.80 0.07
N ILE A 152 1.46 11.16 1.24
CA ILE A 152 1.20 9.72 1.33
C ILE A 152 -0.08 9.34 0.59
N GLU A 153 -1.12 10.16 0.67
CA GLU A 153 -2.34 10.01 -0.13
C GLU A 153 -2.07 10.14 -1.63
N ALA A 154 -1.24 11.12 -2.02
CA ALA A 154 -0.77 11.26 -3.40
C ALA A 154 0.13 10.09 -3.86
N LEU A 155 0.68 9.26 -2.96
CA LEU A 155 1.31 7.99 -3.35
C LEU A 155 0.30 6.88 -3.64
N GLY A 156 -1.00 7.13 -3.44
CA GLY A 156 -2.06 6.13 -3.43
C GLY A 156 -2.09 5.27 -2.17
N LEU A 157 -1.49 5.74 -1.08
CA LEU A 157 -1.42 5.03 0.20
C LEU A 157 -2.31 5.72 1.25
N LYS A 158 -2.67 4.97 2.30
CA LYS A 158 -3.43 5.52 3.43
C LYS A 158 -2.47 5.95 4.53
N PRO A 159 -2.43 7.24 4.95
CA PRO A 159 -1.58 7.68 6.07
C PRO A 159 -1.89 6.98 7.38
N ALA A 160 -3.15 6.56 7.57
CA ALA A 160 -3.63 5.80 8.73
C ALA A 160 -3.42 4.28 8.61
N ASP A 161 -2.72 3.78 7.58
CA ASP A 161 -2.41 2.35 7.46
C ASP A 161 -1.59 1.88 8.68
N PRO A 162 -1.98 0.79 9.37
CA PRO A 162 -1.25 0.26 10.52
C PRO A 162 0.22 -0.06 10.23
N ALA A 163 0.58 -0.36 8.98
CA ALA A 163 1.97 -0.58 8.57
C ALA A 163 2.85 0.65 8.80
N TRP A 164 2.32 1.87 8.67
CA TRP A 164 3.04 3.10 8.97
C TRP A 164 3.35 3.23 10.47
N ALA A 165 2.36 2.93 11.32
CA ALA A 165 2.54 2.94 12.76
C ALA A 165 3.57 1.88 13.21
N ALA A 166 3.53 0.68 12.61
CA ALA A 166 4.44 -0.42 12.92
C ALA A 166 5.92 -0.09 12.63
N ILE A 167 6.19 0.87 11.73
CA ILE A 167 7.54 1.29 11.38
C ILE A 167 7.91 2.68 11.93
N GLY A 168 7.06 3.25 12.78
CA GLY A 168 7.26 4.61 13.30
C GLY A 168 7.33 5.68 12.19
N ARG A 169 6.68 5.44 11.06
CA ARG A 169 6.72 6.27 9.84
C ARG A 169 8.12 6.47 9.23
N ASP A 170 9.10 5.65 9.62
CA ASP A 170 10.44 5.61 9.05
C ASP A 170 10.54 4.47 8.04
N LEU A 171 10.33 4.79 6.77
CA LEU A 171 10.39 3.81 5.69
C LEU A 171 11.82 3.43 5.32
N VAL A 172 12.81 4.27 5.66
CA VAL A 172 14.23 4.01 5.39
C VAL A 172 14.74 2.93 6.33
N ALA A 173 14.50 3.08 7.64
CA ALA A 173 14.86 2.07 8.64
C ALA A 173 14.12 0.75 8.46
N ALA A 174 12.88 0.82 7.97
CA ALA A 174 12.04 -0.36 7.78
C ALA A 174 12.33 -1.15 6.51
N TYR A 175 13.33 -0.77 5.71
CA TYR A 175 13.63 -1.41 4.44
C TYR A 175 13.72 -2.94 4.56
N GLY A 176 12.98 -3.64 3.71
CA GLY A 176 12.95 -5.12 3.69
C GLY A 176 12.12 -5.77 4.80
N THR A 177 11.54 -5.03 5.74
CA THR A 177 10.61 -5.58 6.75
C THR A 177 9.25 -5.97 6.13
N PRO A 178 8.43 -6.80 6.80
CA PRO A 178 7.08 -7.10 6.32
C PRO A 178 6.19 -5.87 6.12
N ALA A 179 6.26 -4.89 7.04
CA ALA A 179 5.48 -3.65 6.93
C ALA A 179 5.90 -2.81 5.72
N TRP A 180 7.21 -2.70 5.46
CA TRP A 180 7.72 -2.06 4.25
C TRP A 180 7.23 -2.77 2.97
N ARG A 181 7.26 -4.11 2.94
CA ARG A 181 6.76 -4.88 1.79
C ARG A 181 5.27 -4.67 1.55
N ALA A 182 4.47 -4.59 2.62
CA ALA A 182 3.05 -4.33 2.52
C ALA A 182 2.77 -2.95 1.89
N LEU A 183 3.46 -1.91 2.36
CA LEU A 183 3.33 -0.56 1.79
C LEU A 183 3.83 -0.51 0.34
N ALA A 184 4.94 -1.18 0.03
CA ALA A 184 5.46 -1.27 -1.33
C ALA A 184 4.48 -1.99 -2.28
N TRP A 185 3.81 -3.03 -1.80
CA TRP A 185 2.79 -3.76 -2.56
C TRP A 185 1.57 -2.88 -2.83
N GLN A 186 1.07 -2.16 -1.81
CA GLN A 186 -0.02 -1.20 -1.99
C GLN A 186 0.36 -0.15 -3.03
N ARG A 187 1.58 0.40 -2.95
CA ARG A 187 2.07 1.41 -3.87
C ARG A 187 2.18 0.90 -5.30
N LEU A 188 2.70 -0.31 -5.50
CA LEU A 188 2.78 -0.90 -6.85
C LEU A 188 1.38 -0.99 -7.48
N ASN A 189 0.36 -1.29 -6.69
CA ASN A 189 -1.03 -1.44 -7.14
C ASN A 189 -1.85 -0.15 -7.10
N ALA A 190 -1.27 0.97 -6.67
CA ALA A 190 -1.92 2.26 -6.72
C ALA A 190 -2.18 2.66 -8.19
N PRO A 191 -3.33 3.27 -8.51
CA PRO A 191 -3.66 3.65 -9.87
C PRO A 191 -2.62 4.62 -10.45
N ALA A 192 -2.18 4.34 -11.68
CA ALA A 192 -1.29 5.22 -12.40
C ALA A 192 -2.02 6.52 -12.74
N GLY A 193 -1.62 7.63 -12.10
CA GLY A 193 -2.32 8.91 -12.21
C GLY A 193 -2.23 9.78 -10.96
N ALA A 194 -1.69 9.26 -9.86
CA ALA A 194 -1.17 10.09 -8.79
C ALA A 194 0.26 10.58 -9.14
N PHE A 195 0.47 11.04 -10.38
CA PHE A 195 1.76 11.37 -11.01
C PHE A 195 1.72 12.71 -11.74
#